data_AF-A0A384IXR4-F1
#
_entry.id   AF-A0A384IXR4-F1
#
_cell.length_a   1.000
_cell.length_b   1.000
_cell.length_c   1.000
_cell.angle_alpha   90.00
_cell.angle_beta   90.00
_cell.angle_gamma   90.00
#
_symmetry.space_group_name_H-M   'P 1'
#
loop_
_entity.id
_entity.type
_entity.pdbx_description
1 polymer ?
#
loop_
_entity_poly.entity_id
_entity_poly.type
_entity_poly.pdbx_seq_one_letter_code
_entity_poly.pdbx_strand_id
1 'polypeptide(L)'
;MIAGTPGTASGSTRSKRYAPYSERRTDMSVLDALGDPAWFTDDWPATPYHRVGSASELRTTMTWSALDTILNDQGLQAPAFRMARNHQLVPAERVPRPERHTSQAVQGLADPVRIGAELADGATLVLQGLQRFWPPLADTCRRLAADIGHPVFVNAYLTPRAEQGFGAHHDPYHAWLTQVSGSKSWRLWAPDHDPAKDPADLEVVLAEGDVLWIPRGWWHSGSSGSEPSLHLTFTVWATKLDAVLRALLAEVLRDPGLAPMPVTLGCCWWDGGDGRWGWWWPVAVFGPLEGPVGHLAFDHAGAGPVAAGGQESFGDLSQGAGQCPCESAGGKTPPGPGPGGARFAGTG
;
A
#
# COMPACT_ATOMS: atom_id res chain seq x y z
N MET A 1 -35.42 -33.17 -45.39
CA MET A 1 -36.32 -33.88 -44.46
C MET A 1 -35.49 -34.75 -43.53
N ILE A 2 -35.21 -34.30 -42.31
CA ILE A 2 -35.15 -35.16 -41.12
C ILE A 2 -35.78 -34.34 -40.00
N ALA A 3 -36.81 -34.92 -39.39
CA ALA A 3 -37.76 -34.29 -38.50
C ALA A 3 -37.18 -33.99 -37.12
N GLY A 4 -37.65 -32.88 -36.53
CA GLY A 4 -37.36 -32.50 -35.16
C GLY A 4 -38.24 -33.23 -34.16
N THR A 5 -37.71 -33.40 -32.95
CA THR A 5 -38.42 -33.81 -31.75
C THR A 5 -38.29 -32.68 -30.72
N PRO A 6 -39.38 -32.18 -30.10
CA PRO A 6 -39.30 -31.09 -29.14
C PRO A 6 -38.99 -31.64 -27.74
N GLY A 7 -37.78 -31.36 -27.25
CA GLY A 7 -37.40 -31.58 -25.84
C GLY A 7 -37.85 -30.40 -24.98
N THR A 8 -38.71 -30.67 -24.00
CA THR A 8 -39.22 -29.72 -23.01
C THR A 8 -38.08 -29.17 -22.14
N ALA A 9 -37.80 -27.86 -22.26
CA ALA A 9 -36.89 -27.16 -21.35
C ALA A 9 -37.63 -26.83 -20.03
N SER A 10 -37.28 -27.53 -18.95
CA SER A 10 -37.63 -27.09 -17.60
C SER A 10 -36.53 -26.18 -17.07
N GLY A 11 -36.80 -24.87 -17.06
CA GLY A 11 -35.93 -23.86 -16.47
C GLY A 11 -35.89 -24.01 -14.95
N SER A 12 -34.81 -24.59 -14.42
CA SER A 12 -34.43 -24.46 -13.01
C SER A 12 -33.50 -23.26 -12.87
N THR A 13 -34.07 -22.08 -12.68
CA THR A 13 -33.33 -20.90 -12.22
C THR A 13 -32.96 -21.10 -10.75
N ARG A 14 -31.85 -21.81 -10.51
CA ARG A 14 -31.24 -21.94 -9.19
C ARG A 14 -30.62 -20.59 -8.83
N SER A 15 -31.42 -19.66 -8.29
CA SER A 15 -30.88 -18.44 -7.67
C SER A 15 -29.98 -18.88 -6.53
N LYS A 16 -28.67 -18.77 -6.70
CA LYS A 16 -27.72 -18.80 -5.58
C LYS A 16 -27.97 -17.54 -4.77
N ARG A 17 -28.94 -17.60 -3.86
CA ARG A 17 -29.07 -16.61 -2.79
C ARG A 17 -27.80 -16.72 -1.95
N TYR A 18 -26.95 -15.70 -2.02
CA TYR A 18 -25.90 -15.50 -1.03
C TYR A 18 -26.60 -15.34 0.32
N ALA A 19 -26.47 -16.33 1.19
CA ALA A 19 -26.90 -16.19 2.58
C ALA A 19 -26.10 -15.05 3.23
N PRO A 20 -26.73 -14.19 4.04
CA PRO A 20 -26.04 -13.11 4.74
C PRO A 20 -24.92 -13.68 5.62
N TYR A 21 -23.78 -12.97 5.66
CA TYR A 21 -22.53 -13.35 6.35
C TYR A 21 -22.75 -13.68 7.85
N SER A 22 -23.83 -13.19 8.45
CA SER A 22 -24.15 -13.32 9.88
C SER A 22 -24.55 -14.73 10.36
N GLU A 23 -24.92 -15.65 9.46
CA GLU A 23 -25.50 -16.95 9.86
C GLU A 23 -24.50 -18.13 9.91
N ARG A 24 -23.20 -17.88 9.70
CA ARG A 24 -22.12 -18.90 9.80
C ARG A 24 -21.24 -18.76 11.05
N ARG A 25 -21.82 -18.32 12.17
CA ARG A 25 -21.07 -18.08 13.43
C ARG A 25 -20.95 -19.32 14.33
N THR A 26 -20.87 -20.51 13.72
CA THR A 26 -20.60 -21.79 14.44
C THR A 26 -19.17 -22.28 14.25
N ASP A 27 -18.38 -21.59 13.42
CA ASP A 27 -16.97 -21.87 13.18
C ASP A 27 -16.15 -20.76 13.87
N MET A 28 -15.10 -21.09 14.62
CA MET A 28 -14.26 -20.07 15.25
C MET A 28 -13.79 -19.07 14.19
N SER A 29 -13.86 -17.77 14.50
CA SER A 29 -13.41 -16.76 13.56
C SER A 29 -11.90 -16.86 13.38
N VAL A 30 -11.39 -16.41 12.23
CA VAL A 30 -9.92 -16.32 12.03
C VAL A 30 -9.31 -15.41 13.10
N LEU A 31 -10.04 -14.36 13.49
CA LEU A 31 -9.61 -13.43 14.51
C LEU A 31 -9.47 -14.10 15.89
N ASP A 32 -10.37 -15.02 16.27
CA ASP A 32 -10.28 -15.79 17.53
C ASP A 32 -8.99 -16.61 17.63
N ALA A 33 -8.45 -17.07 16.50
CA ALA A 33 -7.18 -17.77 16.43
C ALA A 33 -5.97 -16.82 16.57
N LEU A 34 -6.10 -15.59 16.07
CA LEU A 34 -5.02 -14.61 16.03
C LEU A 34 -4.96 -13.71 17.28
N GLY A 35 -6.08 -13.47 17.96
CA GLY A 35 -6.20 -12.56 19.10
C GLY A 35 -7.58 -12.63 19.75
N ASP A 36 -7.86 -11.73 20.69
CA ASP A 36 -9.22 -11.53 21.18
C ASP A 36 -9.93 -10.52 20.26
N PRO A 37 -11.06 -10.89 19.61
CA PRO A 37 -11.82 -9.96 18.77
C PRO A 37 -12.20 -8.65 19.44
N ALA A 38 -12.40 -8.64 20.78
CA ALA A 38 -12.76 -7.43 21.51
C ALA A 38 -11.69 -6.34 21.39
N TRP A 39 -10.40 -6.71 21.29
CA TRP A 39 -9.31 -5.74 21.15
C TRP A 39 -9.33 -5.01 19.80
N PHE A 40 -9.87 -5.61 18.75
CA PHE A 40 -9.78 -5.06 17.39
C PHE A 40 -11.00 -4.23 16.99
N THR A 41 -11.88 -3.92 17.94
CA THR A 41 -13.03 -3.03 17.71
C THR A 41 -12.64 -1.56 17.90
N ASP A 42 -12.19 -1.20 19.11
CA ASP A 42 -11.96 0.20 19.49
C ASP A 42 -10.53 0.48 19.97
N ASP A 43 -9.84 -0.49 20.59
CA ASP A 43 -8.54 -0.29 21.23
C ASP A 43 -7.53 -1.37 20.83
N TRP A 44 -6.95 -1.19 19.65
CA TRP A 44 -6.01 -2.14 19.07
C TRP A 44 -4.76 -2.26 19.96
N PRO A 45 -4.23 -3.48 20.21
CA PRO A 45 -3.11 -3.65 21.11
C PRO A 45 -1.87 -2.87 20.65
N ALA A 46 -1.41 -1.95 21.50
CA ALA A 46 -0.23 -1.10 21.25
C ALA A 46 1.10 -1.78 21.59
N THR A 47 1.05 -2.91 22.30
CA THR A 47 2.21 -3.74 22.67
C THR A 47 2.10 -5.13 22.03
N PRO A 48 3.24 -5.80 21.77
CA PRO A 48 3.24 -7.17 21.27
C PRO A 48 2.55 -8.13 22.24
N TYR A 49 1.97 -9.19 21.68
CA TYR A 49 1.48 -10.33 22.46
C TYR A 49 1.82 -11.63 21.75
N HIS A 50 1.95 -12.71 22.53
CA HIS A 50 2.17 -14.06 22.04
C HIS A 50 1.03 -14.96 22.52
N ARG A 51 0.44 -15.73 21.60
CA ARG A 51 -0.55 -16.76 21.90
C ARG A 51 -0.03 -18.11 21.47
N VAL A 52 0.01 -19.04 22.41
CA VAL A 52 0.54 -20.39 22.21
C VAL A 52 -0.53 -21.28 21.58
N GLY A 53 -0.21 -21.90 20.43
CA GLY A 53 -1.04 -22.89 19.75
C GLY A 53 -2.40 -22.43 19.23
N SER A 54 -2.76 -21.15 19.37
CA SER A 54 -4.11 -20.63 19.07
C SER A 54 -4.49 -20.69 17.59
N ALA A 55 -3.51 -20.78 16.70
CA ALA A 55 -3.68 -20.85 15.25
C ALA A 55 -3.31 -22.22 14.65
N SER A 56 -3.45 -23.30 15.42
CA SER A 56 -3.15 -24.66 14.97
C SER A 56 -3.86 -25.04 13.65
N GLU A 57 -5.11 -24.60 13.46
CA GLU A 57 -5.88 -24.88 12.24
C GLU A 57 -5.34 -24.14 11.00
N LEU A 58 -4.76 -22.95 11.18
CA LEU A 58 -4.20 -22.16 10.07
C LEU A 58 -2.97 -22.81 9.45
N ARG A 59 -2.33 -23.77 10.11
CA ARG A 59 -1.19 -24.55 9.59
C ARG A 59 -1.54 -25.29 8.30
N THR A 60 -2.80 -25.66 8.12
CA THR A 60 -3.27 -26.36 6.91
C THR A 60 -3.36 -25.43 5.69
N THR A 61 -3.38 -24.12 5.90
CA THR A 61 -3.49 -23.13 4.80
C THR A 61 -2.19 -22.94 4.04
N MET A 62 -1.05 -23.26 4.65
CA MET A 62 0.27 -23.21 4.03
C MET A 62 1.16 -24.32 4.60
N THR A 63 1.43 -25.32 3.76
CA THR A 63 2.29 -26.47 4.09
C THR A 63 3.53 -26.48 3.19
N TRP A 64 4.51 -27.34 3.51
CA TRP A 64 5.66 -27.58 2.62
C TRP A 64 5.24 -28.02 1.21
N SER A 65 4.21 -28.86 1.11
CA SER A 65 3.65 -29.29 -0.19
C SER A 65 2.94 -28.16 -0.93
N ALA A 66 2.24 -27.26 -0.21
CA ALA A 66 1.64 -26.07 -0.83
C ALA A 66 2.72 -25.11 -1.36
N LEU A 67 3.80 -24.91 -0.61
CA LEU A 67 4.94 -24.11 -1.03
C LEU A 67 5.59 -24.69 -2.29
N ASP A 68 5.79 -26.01 -2.31
CA ASP A 68 6.33 -26.72 -3.48
C ASP A 68 5.42 -26.58 -4.72
N THR A 69 4.10 -26.74 -4.53
CA THR A 69 3.09 -26.55 -5.61
C THR A 69 3.15 -25.12 -6.15
N ILE A 70 3.18 -24.11 -5.29
CA ILE A 70 3.22 -22.70 -5.70
C ILE A 70 4.49 -22.40 -6.51
N LEU A 71 5.64 -22.94 -6.09
CA LEU A 71 6.91 -22.69 -6.75
C LEU A 71 7.06 -23.43 -8.08
N ASN A 72 6.63 -24.69 -8.16
CA ASN A 72 6.91 -25.55 -9.31
C ASN A 72 5.76 -25.60 -10.32
N ASP A 73 4.50 -25.51 -9.88
CA ASP A 73 3.35 -25.85 -10.72
C ASP A 73 2.51 -24.63 -11.14
N GLN A 74 2.62 -23.49 -10.44
CA GLN A 74 1.73 -22.34 -10.65
C GLN A 74 2.34 -21.18 -11.44
N GLY A 75 3.55 -21.33 -11.97
CA GLY A 75 4.18 -20.31 -12.81
C GLY A 75 4.32 -18.97 -12.10
N LEU A 76 4.76 -18.98 -10.84
CA LEU A 76 4.92 -17.79 -10.00
C LEU A 76 5.81 -16.75 -10.67
N GLN A 77 5.39 -15.48 -10.67
CA GLN A 77 6.14 -14.38 -11.30
C GLN A 77 6.51 -13.29 -10.31
N ALA A 78 7.68 -12.68 -10.50
CA ALA A 78 8.07 -11.47 -9.81
C ALA A 78 7.04 -10.35 -10.10
N PRO A 79 6.68 -9.50 -9.11
CA PRO A 79 7.26 -9.39 -7.77
C PRO A 79 6.57 -10.27 -6.70
N ALA A 80 5.85 -11.33 -7.05
CA ALA A 80 5.15 -12.20 -6.08
C ALA A 80 6.11 -13.04 -5.20
N PHE A 81 7.42 -12.99 -5.46
CA PHE A 81 8.45 -13.53 -4.58
C PHE A 81 9.68 -12.63 -4.55
N ARG A 82 10.47 -12.75 -3.48
CA ARG A 82 11.81 -12.18 -3.35
C ARG A 82 12.63 -13.03 -2.38
N MET A 83 13.95 -12.86 -2.39
CA MET A 83 14.83 -13.54 -1.45
C MET A 83 15.70 -12.54 -0.71
N ALA A 84 16.06 -12.86 0.54
CA ALA A 84 16.95 -12.05 1.36
C ALA A 84 18.00 -12.92 2.05
N ARG A 85 19.24 -12.46 2.06
CA ARG A 85 20.38 -13.15 2.70
C ARG A 85 21.26 -12.08 3.34
N ASN A 86 21.77 -12.35 4.54
CA ASN A 86 22.62 -11.42 5.28
C ASN A 86 21.99 -10.02 5.41
N HIS A 87 20.68 -9.96 5.70
CA HIS A 87 19.92 -8.72 5.87
C HIS A 87 19.78 -7.86 4.60
N GLN A 88 20.13 -8.39 3.43
CA GLN A 88 20.04 -7.71 2.14
C GLN A 88 19.19 -8.51 1.16
N LEU A 89 18.58 -7.80 0.22
CA LEU A 89 17.83 -8.45 -0.87
C LEU A 89 18.79 -9.09 -1.85
N VAL A 90 18.49 -10.33 -2.24
CA VAL A 90 19.14 -10.97 -3.38
C VAL A 90 18.70 -10.21 -4.64
N PRO A 91 19.63 -9.78 -5.51
CA PRO A 91 19.31 -9.05 -6.74
C PRO A 91 18.24 -9.77 -7.57
N ALA A 92 17.25 -9.00 -8.03
CA ALA A 92 16.05 -9.53 -8.67
C ALA A 92 16.33 -10.22 -10.02
N GLU A 93 17.52 -10.06 -10.60
CA GLU A 93 17.94 -10.68 -11.84
C GLU A 93 18.51 -12.09 -11.63
N ARG A 94 18.92 -12.43 -10.40
CA ARG A 94 19.55 -13.71 -10.11
C ARG A 94 18.55 -14.85 -10.07
N VAL A 95 17.38 -14.61 -9.50
CA VAL A 95 16.44 -15.68 -9.13
C VAL A 95 15.43 -15.99 -10.24
N PRO A 96 14.78 -15.01 -10.90
CA PRO A 96 13.83 -15.28 -11.96
C PRO A 96 14.51 -15.74 -13.26
N ARG A 97 13.76 -16.46 -14.09
CA ARG A 97 14.12 -16.86 -15.45
C ARG A 97 13.16 -16.25 -16.48
N PRO A 98 13.64 -15.98 -17.71
CA PRO A 98 12.75 -15.72 -18.84
C PRO A 98 12.15 -17.02 -19.38
N GLU A 99 11.02 -16.92 -20.06
CA GLU A 99 10.43 -18.02 -20.84
C GLU A 99 10.01 -17.54 -22.24
N ARG A 100 10.30 -18.35 -23.27
CA ARG A 100 10.12 -17.97 -24.68
C ARG A 100 9.26 -18.97 -25.47
N HIS A 101 8.48 -19.80 -24.78
CA HIS A 101 7.61 -20.80 -25.43
C HIS A 101 6.28 -20.22 -25.94
N THR A 102 5.97 -18.97 -25.59
CA THR A 102 4.76 -18.22 -25.99
C THR A 102 5.06 -17.17 -27.07
N SER A 103 4.03 -16.63 -27.71
CA SER A 103 4.14 -15.60 -28.75
C SER A 103 4.82 -14.31 -28.28
N GLN A 104 4.74 -14.02 -26.98
CA GLN A 104 5.50 -12.99 -26.30
C GLN A 104 6.37 -13.64 -25.22
N ALA A 105 7.57 -13.12 -25.00
CA ALA A 105 8.44 -13.63 -23.94
C ALA A 105 7.88 -13.25 -22.57
N VAL A 106 7.70 -14.23 -21.69
CA VAL A 106 7.34 -13.99 -20.27
C VAL A 106 8.63 -13.73 -19.51
N GLN A 107 8.62 -12.69 -18.67
CA GLN A 107 9.75 -12.32 -17.82
C GLN A 107 9.38 -12.57 -16.35
N GLY A 108 10.41 -12.70 -15.50
CA GLY A 108 10.19 -12.74 -14.06
C GLY A 108 9.62 -14.04 -13.52
N LEU A 109 9.56 -15.13 -14.30
CA LEU A 109 9.11 -16.42 -13.80
C LEU A 109 10.07 -16.95 -12.74
N ALA A 110 9.56 -17.53 -11.66
CA ALA A 110 10.35 -18.23 -10.68
C ALA A 110 11.18 -19.34 -11.34
N ASP A 111 12.45 -19.44 -10.96
CA ASP A 111 13.33 -20.55 -11.31
C ASP A 111 13.55 -21.38 -10.04
N PRO A 112 12.85 -22.53 -9.89
CA PRO A 112 12.96 -23.35 -8.68
C PRO A 112 14.38 -23.81 -8.38
N VAL A 113 15.21 -24.02 -9.42
CA VAL A 113 16.61 -24.44 -9.24
C VAL A 113 17.42 -23.33 -8.60
N ARG A 114 17.27 -22.08 -9.08
CA ARG A 114 17.98 -20.93 -8.52
C ARG A 114 17.47 -20.55 -7.13
N ILE A 115 16.15 -20.65 -6.92
CA ILE A 115 15.55 -20.47 -5.59
C ILE A 115 16.10 -21.50 -4.61
N GLY A 116 16.16 -22.78 -5.01
CA GLY A 116 16.73 -23.86 -4.22
C GLY A 116 18.21 -23.64 -3.89
N ALA A 117 19.00 -23.15 -4.85
CA ALA A 117 20.40 -22.82 -4.62
C ALA A 117 20.58 -21.67 -3.61
N GLU A 118 19.81 -20.58 -3.74
CA GLU A 118 19.88 -19.47 -2.78
C GLU A 118 19.39 -19.90 -1.39
N LEU A 119 18.37 -20.76 -1.29
CA LEU A 119 17.93 -21.36 -0.02
C LEU A 119 19.04 -22.23 0.60
N ALA A 120 19.75 -23.02 -0.20
CA ALA A 120 20.87 -23.84 0.26
C ALA A 120 22.04 -22.98 0.77
N ASP A 121 22.21 -21.78 0.22
CA ASP A 121 23.19 -20.80 0.69
C ASP A 121 22.67 -19.90 1.84
N GLY A 122 21.55 -20.26 2.47
CA GLY A 122 21.03 -19.60 3.67
C GLY A 122 20.08 -18.42 3.40
N ALA A 123 19.70 -18.14 2.16
CA ALA A 123 18.73 -17.10 1.87
C ALA A 123 17.33 -17.47 2.39
N THR A 124 16.59 -16.47 2.89
CA THR A 124 15.16 -16.58 3.18
C THR A 124 14.35 -16.26 1.93
N LEU A 125 13.42 -17.16 1.57
CA LEU A 125 12.42 -16.93 0.53
C LEU A 125 11.20 -16.24 1.13
N VAL A 126 10.72 -15.19 0.45
CA VAL A 126 9.47 -14.51 0.78
C VAL A 126 8.49 -14.65 -0.38
N LEU A 127 7.35 -15.27 -0.13
CA LEU A 127 6.20 -15.29 -1.03
C LEU A 127 5.26 -14.14 -0.65
N GLN A 128 4.91 -13.29 -1.62
CA GLN A 128 4.31 -11.99 -1.37
C GLN A 128 2.86 -11.90 -1.85
N GLY A 129 1.98 -11.49 -0.94
CA GLY A 129 0.57 -11.30 -1.21
C GLY A 129 -0.11 -12.56 -1.72
N LEU A 130 0.09 -13.67 -1.01
CA LEU A 130 -0.43 -14.99 -1.32
C LEU A 130 -1.96 -15.01 -1.43
N GLN A 131 -2.67 -14.12 -0.75
CA GLN A 131 -4.13 -13.98 -0.87
C GLN A 131 -4.60 -13.65 -2.29
N ARG A 132 -3.69 -13.25 -3.20
CA ARG A 132 -4.01 -12.97 -4.61
C ARG A 132 -4.13 -14.22 -5.47
N PHE A 133 -3.43 -15.30 -5.12
CA PHE A 133 -3.31 -16.47 -5.99
C PHE A 133 -3.35 -17.82 -5.26
N TRP A 134 -3.37 -17.83 -3.92
CA TRP A 134 -3.52 -19.05 -3.12
C TRP A 134 -4.88 -19.07 -2.41
N PRO A 135 -5.86 -19.88 -2.88
CA PRO A 135 -7.25 -19.81 -2.42
C PRO A 135 -7.49 -19.96 -0.92
N PRO A 136 -6.80 -20.87 -0.19
CA PRO A 136 -6.99 -20.98 1.26
C PRO A 136 -6.69 -19.66 1.99
N LEU A 137 -5.59 -19.01 1.63
CA LEU A 137 -5.17 -17.74 2.23
C LEU A 137 -6.00 -16.55 1.73
N ALA A 138 -6.53 -16.64 0.50
CA ALA A 138 -7.50 -15.67 0.00
C ALA A 138 -8.79 -15.67 0.84
N ASP A 139 -9.29 -16.85 1.21
CA ASP A 139 -10.46 -16.95 2.07
C ASP A 139 -10.18 -16.44 3.50
N THR A 140 -9.07 -16.86 4.09
CA THR A 140 -8.63 -16.41 5.42
C THR A 140 -8.53 -14.88 5.49
N CYS A 141 -7.87 -14.25 4.51
CA CYS A 141 -7.72 -12.78 4.49
C CYS A 141 -9.05 -12.05 4.32
N ARG A 142 -9.99 -12.57 3.51
CA ARG A 142 -11.32 -11.95 3.35
C ARG A 142 -12.14 -11.99 4.63
N ARG A 143 -12.14 -13.13 5.33
CA ARG A 143 -12.83 -13.29 6.62
C ARG A 143 -12.23 -12.35 7.66
N LEU A 144 -10.91 -12.38 7.80
CA LEU A 144 -10.21 -11.50 8.74
C LEU A 144 -10.43 -10.01 8.45
N ALA A 145 -10.39 -9.62 7.17
CA ALA A 145 -10.67 -8.24 6.76
C ALA A 145 -12.12 -7.81 7.05
N ALA A 146 -13.08 -8.72 6.92
CA ALA A 146 -14.47 -8.47 7.28
C ALA A 146 -14.65 -8.32 8.80
N ASP A 147 -13.90 -9.06 9.60
CA ASP A 147 -13.97 -9.02 11.06
C ASP A 147 -13.34 -7.73 11.63
N ILE A 148 -12.25 -7.24 11.04
CA ILE A 148 -11.50 -6.06 11.56
C ILE A 148 -11.75 -4.75 10.79
N GLY A 149 -12.51 -4.78 9.70
CA GLY A 149 -12.83 -3.60 8.88
C GLY A 149 -11.66 -3.01 8.07
N HIS A 150 -10.53 -3.72 7.97
CA HIS A 150 -9.34 -3.27 7.24
C HIS A 150 -8.85 -4.33 6.25
N PRO A 151 -8.32 -3.93 5.08
CA PRO A 151 -7.68 -4.86 4.17
C PRO A 151 -6.53 -5.62 4.84
N VAL A 152 -6.48 -6.92 4.60
CA VAL A 152 -5.39 -7.80 5.05
C VAL A 152 -4.72 -8.44 3.85
N PHE A 153 -3.39 -8.49 3.89
CA PHE A 153 -2.59 -9.30 2.98
C PHE A 153 -1.68 -10.23 3.77
N VAL A 154 -1.25 -11.31 3.11
CA VAL A 154 -0.42 -12.33 3.76
C VAL A 154 0.79 -12.67 2.92
N ASN A 155 1.94 -12.69 3.59
CA ASN A 155 3.20 -13.18 3.06
C ASN A 155 3.58 -14.48 3.76
N ALA A 156 4.33 -15.36 3.08
CA ALA A 156 4.99 -16.49 3.72
C ALA A 156 6.50 -16.30 3.67
N TYR A 157 7.17 -16.68 4.75
CA TYR A 157 8.61 -16.60 4.89
C TYR A 157 9.16 -17.98 5.19
N LEU A 158 9.99 -18.47 4.27
CA LEU A 158 10.76 -19.69 4.43
C LEU A 158 12.21 -19.32 4.76
N THR A 159 12.63 -19.61 5.98
CA THR A 159 14.02 -19.43 6.44
C THR A 159 14.67 -20.80 6.66
N PRO A 160 15.79 -21.14 5.99
CA PRO A 160 16.56 -22.36 6.25
C PRO A 160 17.01 -22.45 7.72
N ARG A 161 17.46 -23.61 8.19
CA ARG A 161 17.92 -23.77 9.59
C ARG A 161 19.08 -22.84 9.93
N ALA A 162 19.10 -22.32 11.17
CA ALA A 162 20.15 -21.47 11.74
C ALA A 162 20.48 -20.22 10.90
N GLU A 163 19.48 -19.65 10.23
CA GLU A 163 19.63 -18.50 9.33
C GLU A 163 18.72 -17.34 9.73
N GLN A 164 19.09 -16.15 9.25
CA GLN A 164 18.33 -14.93 9.44
C GLN A 164 18.30 -14.11 8.15
N GLY A 165 17.11 -14.04 7.52
CA GLY A 165 16.93 -13.29 6.28
C GLY A 165 17.04 -11.78 6.45
N PHE A 166 16.42 -11.22 7.50
CA PHE A 166 16.26 -9.78 7.71
C PHE A 166 16.85 -9.36 9.05
N GLY A 167 17.52 -8.21 9.09
CA GLY A 167 18.03 -7.59 10.32
C GLY A 167 16.89 -7.04 11.16
N ALA A 168 17.22 -6.39 12.28
CA ALA A 168 16.22 -5.62 13.02
C ALA A 168 15.66 -4.50 12.14
N HIS A 169 14.33 -4.47 12.00
CA HIS A 169 13.59 -3.47 11.23
C HIS A 169 12.21 -3.26 11.86
N HIS A 170 11.53 -2.19 11.48
CA HIS A 170 10.13 -1.99 11.82
C HIS A 170 9.32 -1.78 10.54
N ASP A 171 8.08 -2.26 10.55
CA ASP A 171 7.15 -2.05 9.46
C ASP A 171 6.17 -0.92 9.82
N PRO A 172 5.65 -0.18 8.82
CA PRO A 172 4.63 0.82 9.05
C PRO A 172 3.22 0.23 9.25
N TYR A 173 3.11 -1.10 9.36
CA TYR A 173 1.87 -1.86 9.45
C TYR A 173 1.83 -2.69 10.72
N HIS A 174 0.62 -3.03 11.16
CA HIS A 174 0.44 -4.05 12.19
C HIS A 174 0.47 -5.44 11.56
N ALA A 175 0.97 -6.44 12.29
CA ALA A 175 1.06 -7.79 11.76
C ALA A 175 0.79 -8.89 12.80
N TRP A 176 0.11 -9.94 12.38
CA TRP A 176 0.13 -11.24 13.05
C TRP A 176 1.10 -12.17 12.33
N LEU A 177 2.10 -12.66 13.05
CA LEU A 177 2.99 -13.71 12.61
C LEU A 177 2.43 -15.04 13.13
N THR A 178 2.15 -15.97 12.23
CA THR A 178 1.62 -17.29 12.55
C THR A 178 2.62 -18.35 12.11
N GLN A 179 3.19 -19.08 13.07
CA GLN A 179 4.18 -20.12 12.79
C GLN A 179 3.47 -21.37 12.27
N VAL A 180 3.77 -21.79 11.03
CA VAL A 180 3.07 -22.94 10.42
C VAL A 180 3.89 -24.23 10.44
N SER A 181 5.22 -24.12 10.29
CA SER A 181 6.12 -25.25 10.44
C SER A 181 7.48 -24.88 11.02
N GLY A 182 8.06 -25.79 11.82
CA GLY A 182 9.32 -25.56 12.52
C GLY A 182 9.18 -24.52 13.62
N SER A 183 10.30 -23.87 13.96
CA SER A 183 10.33 -22.83 14.99
C SER A 183 11.12 -21.60 14.56
N LYS A 184 10.83 -20.46 15.18
CA LYS A 184 11.56 -19.21 14.95
C LYS A 184 11.70 -18.40 16.23
N SER A 185 12.92 -17.99 16.55
CA SER A 185 13.18 -17.05 17.63
C SER A 185 12.93 -15.64 17.14
N TRP A 186 12.23 -14.85 17.94
CA TRP A 186 11.90 -13.45 17.67
C TRP A 186 12.36 -12.58 18.82
N ARG A 187 12.96 -11.45 18.47
CA ARG A 187 13.35 -10.38 19.38
C ARG A 187 12.67 -9.11 18.93
N LEU A 188 12.03 -8.40 19.86
CA LEU A 188 11.28 -7.19 19.59
C LEU A 188 11.72 -6.07 20.52
N TRP A 189 11.71 -4.84 19.99
CA TRP A 189 12.01 -3.63 20.75
C TRP A 189 10.92 -2.58 20.51
N ALA A 190 10.64 -1.80 21.55
CA ALA A 190 9.73 -0.66 21.48
C ALA A 190 10.23 0.36 20.43
N PRO A 191 9.32 1.16 19.81
CA PRO A 191 9.68 2.06 18.72
C PRO A 191 10.80 3.07 19.04
N ASP A 192 10.95 3.44 20.31
CA ASP A 192 11.93 4.39 20.84
C ASP A 192 13.25 3.75 21.28
N HIS A 193 13.37 2.43 21.22
CA HIS A 193 14.60 1.68 21.53
C HIS A 193 15.47 1.47 20.26
N ASP A 194 16.79 1.40 20.45
CA ASP A 194 17.79 1.10 19.42
C ASP A 194 18.18 -0.39 19.50
N PRO A 195 17.77 -1.25 18.54
CA PRO A 195 18.09 -2.67 18.56
C PRO A 195 19.59 -3.00 18.58
N ALA A 196 20.47 -2.04 18.23
CA ALA A 196 21.91 -2.22 18.29
C ALA A 196 22.51 -1.99 19.68
N LYS A 197 21.77 -1.34 20.60
CA LYS A 197 22.26 -0.93 21.93
C LYS A 197 21.42 -1.47 23.07
N ASP A 198 20.11 -1.50 22.88
CA ASP A 198 19.15 -1.81 23.91
C ASP A 198 18.80 -3.31 23.92
N PRO A 199 18.54 -3.91 25.10
CA PRO A 199 18.03 -5.26 25.18
C PRO A 199 16.62 -5.33 24.57
N ALA A 200 16.24 -6.51 24.08
CA ALA A 200 14.90 -6.72 23.55
C ALA A 200 13.86 -6.64 24.69
N ASP A 201 12.77 -5.93 24.42
CA ASP A 201 11.61 -5.82 25.32
C ASP A 201 10.82 -7.12 25.37
N LEU A 202 10.83 -7.90 24.28
CA LEU A 202 10.24 -9.22 24.20
C LEU A 202 11.14 -10.16 23.39
N GLU A 203 11.49 -11.30 23.98
CA GLU A 203 12.14 -12.42 23.29
C GLU A 203 11.24 -13.66 23.41
N VAL A 204 10.83 -14.22 22.27
CA VAL A 204 9.94 -15.39 22.21
C VAL A 204 10.38 -16.36 21.12
N VAL A 205 10.16 -17.65 21.34
CA VAL A 205 10.31 -18.68 20.30
C VAL A 205 8.93 -19.14 19.91
N LEU A 206 8.56 -18.92 18.65
CA LEU A 206 7.29 -19.40 18.12
C LEU A 206 7.44 -20.85 17.69
N ALA A 207 6.56 -21.71 18.20
CA ALA A 207 6.37 -23.08 17.75
C ALA A 207 5.15 -23.18 16.81
N GLU A 208 4.99 -24.31 16.14
CA GLU A 208 3.90 -24.51 15.19
C GLU A 208 2.52 -24.26 15.83
N GLY A 209 1.72 -23.38 15.22
CA GLY A 209 0.40 -22.96 15.72
C GLY A 209 0.42 -21.71 16.61
N ASP A 210 1.61 -21.21 16.99
CA ASP A 210 1.73 -19.97 17.76
C ASP A 210 1.46 -18.74 16.90
N VAL A 211 1.00 -17.68 17.57
CA VAL A 211 0.77 -16.35 16.99
C VAL A 211 1.53 -15.28 17.77
N LEU A 212 2.22 -14.40 17.07
CA LEU A 212 2.83 -13.19 17.60
C LEU A 212 2.21 -11.97 16.93
N TRP A 213 1.65 -11.07 17.71
CA TRP A 213 1.24 -9.75 17.25
C TRP A 213 2.37 -8.76 17.37
N ILE A 214 2.58 -7.99 16.30
CA ILE A 214 3.55 -6.90 16.24
C ILE A 214 2.80 -5.63 15.83
N PRO A 215 2.63 -4.68 16.75
CA PRO A 215 2.09 -3.38 16.42
C PRO A 215 3.06 -2.62 15.48
N ARG A 216 2.51 -1.77 14.61
CA ARG A 216 3.30 -0.92 13.72
C ARG A 216 4.37 -0.14 14.48
N GLY A 217 5.54 0.00 13.87
CA GLY A 217 6.67 0.75 14.45
C GLY A 217 7.52 -0.03 15.46
N TRP A 218 7.08 -1.20 15.94
CA TRP A 218 7.93 -2.07 16.76
C TRP A 218 9.06 -2.66 15.93
N TRP A 219 10.28 -2.51 16.42
CA TRP A 219 11.44 -3.18 15.84
C TRP A 219 11.33 -4.67 16.10
N HIS A 220 11.70 -5.47 15.11
CA HIS A 220 11.70 -6.91 15.24
C HIS A 220 12.77 -7.56 14.38
N SER A 221 13.27 -8.70 14.86
CA SER A 221 14.18 -9.56 14.11
C SER A 221 13.86 -11.01 14.42
N GLY A 222 13.99 -11.88 13.42
CA GLY A 222 13.64 -13.29 13.55
C GLY A 222 14.67 -14.22 12.93
N SER A 223 15.15 -15.19 13.70
CA SER A 223 16.09 -16.22 13.27
C SER A 223 15.51 -17.62 13.43
N SER A 224 15.74 -18.51 12.46
CA SER A 224 15.29 -19.90 12.54
C SER A 224 16.11 -20.70 13.55
N GLY A 225 15.49 -21.73 14.13
CA GLY A 225 16.16 -22.67 15.01
C GLY A 225 17.01 -23.70 14.25
N SER A 226 17.16 -24.91 14.82
CA SER A 226 17.92 -26.01 14.21
C SER A 226 17.24 -26.63 12.98
N GLU A 227 15.96 -26.34 12.75
CA GLU A 227 15.17 -26.81 11.62
C GLU A 227 14.73 -25.64 10.73
N PRO A 228 14.41 -25.89 9.45
CA PRO A 228 13.78 -24.89 8.59
C PRO A 228 12.49 -24.36 9.21
N SER A 229 12.24 -23.06 9.01
CA SER A 229 11.11 -22.34 9.58
C SER A 229 10.22 -21.79 8.48
N LEU A 230 8.91 -22.02 8.62
CA LEU A 230 7.90 -21.44 7.75
C LEU A 230 6.85 -20.72 8.61
N HIS A 231 6.67 -19.43 8.37
CA HIS A 231 5.61 -18.65 9.01
C HIS A 231 4.86 -17.79 8.00
N LEU A 232 3.61 -17.47 8.35
CA LEU A 232 2.76 -16.52 7.66
C LEU A 232 2.76 -15.19 8.40
N THR A 233 2.72 -14.09 7.66
CA THR A 233 2.58 -12.74 8.21
C THR A 233 1.32 -12.11 7.65
N PHE A 234 0.25 -12.08 8.43
CA PHE A 234 -0.98 -11.37 8.10
C PHE A 234 -0.80 -9.90 8.47
N THR A 235 -0.69 -9.05 7.47
CA THR A 235 -0.44 -7.62 7.64
C THR A 235 -1.72 -6.83 7.46
N VAL A 236 -1.99 -5.92 8.40
CA VAL A 236 -3.14 -5.02 8.36
C VAL A 236 -2.77 -3.74 7.62
N TRP A 237 -3.43 -3.51 6.48
CA TRP A 237 -3.35 -2.23 5.79
C TRP A 237 -4.40 -1.28 6.37
N ALA A 238 -4.07 -0.65 7.49
CA ALA A 238 -5.01 0.23 8.19
C ALA A 238 -5.49 1.37 7.27
N THR A 239 -6.81 1.50 7.17
CA THR A 239 -7.45 2.60 6.45
C THR A 239 -7.16 3.89 7.21
N LYS A 240 -6.36 4.78 6.60
CA LYS A 240 -5.99 6.05 7.21
C LYS A 240 -7.13 7.06 7.11
N LEU A 241 -7.26 7.93 8.11
CA LEU A 241 -8.29 8.96 8.15
C LEU A 241 -8.20 9.92 6.97
N ASP A 242 -7.00 10.24 6.49
CA ASP A 242 -6.82 11.11 5.32
C ASP A 242 -7.43 10.49 4.05
N ALA A 243 -7.32 9.18 3.86
CA ALA A 243 -7.96 8.48 2.74
C ALA A 243 -9.49 8.57 2.84
N VAL A 244 -10.05 8.41 4.05
CA VAL A 244 -11.49 8.56 4.31
C VAL A 244 -11.94 10.01 4.03
N LEU A 245 -11.22 11.00 4.55
CA LEU A 245 -11.53 12.42 4.34
C LEU A 245 -11.44 12.81 2.85
N ARG A 246 -10.45 12.31 2.12
CA ARG A 246 -10.34 12.52 0.67
C ARG A 246 -11.50 11.90 -0.08
N ALA A 247 -11.91 10.68 0.28
CA ALA A 247 -13.05 10.02 -0.34
C ALA A 247 -14.36 10.76 -0.05
N LEU A 248 -14.57 11.18 1.20
CA LEU A 248 -15.73 11.98 1.60
C LEU A 248 -15.75 13.33 0.88
N LEU A 249 -14.63 14.05 0.84
CA LEU A 249 -14.53 15.31 0.12
C LEU A 249 -14.83 15.11 -1.37
N ALA A 250 -14.30 14.05 -1.99
CA ALA A 250 -14.59 13.73 -3.38
C ALA A 250 -16.06 13.43 -3.63
N GLU A 251 -16.77 12.82 -2.66
CA GLU A 251 -18.23 12.62 -2.73
C GLU A 251 -18.98 13.95 -2.59
N VAL A 252 -18.63 14.74 -1.58
CA VAL A 252 -19.25 16.05 -1.30
C VAL A 252 -19.10 17.00 -2.49
N LEU A 253 -17.95 17.00 -3.15
CA LEU A 253 -17.70 17.80 -4.36
C LEU A 253 -18.45 17.31 -5.61
N ARG A 254 -19.14 16.17 -5.56
CA ARG A 254 -20.10 15.79 -6.63
C ARG A 254 -21.41 16.55 -6.54
N ASP A 255 -21.72 17.15 -5.38
CA ASP A 255 -22.84 18.06 -5.26
C ASP A 255 -22.58 19.28 -6.17
N PRO A 256 -23.41 19.53 -7.20
CA PRO A 256 -23.24 20.69 -8.07
C PRO A 256 -23.29 22.02 -7.31
N GLY A 257 -23.96 22.08 -6.16
CA GLY A 257 -24.02 23.26 -5.29
C GLY A 257 -22.71 23.56 -4.54
N LEU A 258 -21.81 22.58 -4.46
CA LEU A 258 -20.47 22.70 -3.88
C LEU A 258 -19.36 22.65 -4.93
N ALA A 259 -19.72 22.58 -6.23
CA ALA A 259 -18.76 22.66 -7.30
C ALA A 259 -17.98 23.97 -7.19
N PRO A 260 -16.64 23.95 -7.31
CA PRO A 260 -15.86 25.17 -7.24
C PRO A 260 -16.34 26.12 -8.34
N MET A 261 -16.71 27.34 -7.94
CA MET A 261 -16.97 28.41 -8.90
C MET A 261 -15.71 28.59 -9.76
N PRO A 262 -15.84 28.76 -11.08
CA PRO A 262 -14.69 28.97 -11.94
C PRO A 262 -13.90 30.17 -11.40
N VAL A 263 -12.67 29.89 -10.93
CA VAL A 263 -11.76 30.95 -10.53
C VAL A 263 -11.31 31.63 -11.81
N THR A 264 -11.87 32.79 -12.10
CA THR A 264 -11.31 33.64 -13.15
C THR A 264 -9.98 34.12 -12.61
N LEU A 265 -8.87 33.60 -13.15
CA LEU A 265 -7.58 34.26 -12.98
C LEU A 265 -7.76 35.66 -13.58
N GLY A 266 -7.83 36.67 -12.72
CA GLY A 266 -8.08 38.04 -13.15
C GLY A 266 -7.07 38.42 -14.21
N CYS A 267 -7.55 38.80 -15.40
CA CYS A 267 -6.70 39.35 -16.44
C CYS A 267 -6.10 40.66 -15.91
N CYS A 268 -4.78 40.77 -15.91
CA CYS A 268 -4.14 42.07 -15.76
C CYS A 268 -4.56 42.95 -16.94
N TRP A 269 -4.90 44.21 -16.68
CA TRP A 269 -5.05 45.19 -17.75
C TRP A 269 -4.11 46.37 -17.50
N TRP A 270 -3.60 46.92 -18.59
CA TRP A 270 -2.77 48.10 -18.61
C TRP A 270 -3.65 49.32 -18.90
N ASP A 271 -3.71 50.28 -17.99
CA ASP A 271 -4.31 51.58 -18.28
C ASP A 271 -3.24 52.50 -18.88
N GLY A 272 -3.37 52.75 -20.18
CA GLY A 272 -2.41 53.52 -20.98
C GLY A 272 -2.37 55.02 -20.65
N GLY A 273 -3.29 55.53 -19.82
CA GLY A 273 -3.29 56.95 -19.42
C GLY A 273 -2.25 57.29 -18.35
N ASP A 274 -2.03 56.38 -17.40
CA ASP A 274 -1.36 56.70 -16.13
C ASP A 274 -0.16 55.81 -15.80
N GLY A 275 0.10 54.78 -16.63
CA GLY A 275 1.26 53.89 -16.48
C GLY A 275 1.21 52.98 -15.25
N ARG A 276 0.03 52.66 -14.74
CA ARG A 276 -0.15 51.78 -13.58
C ARG A 276 -0.76 50.43 -13.97
N TRP A 277 -0.30 49.38 -13.31
CA TRP A 277 -0.91 48.04 -13.37
C TRP A 277 -2.07 47.96 -12.38
N GLY A 278 -3.26 47.57 -12.85
CA GLY A 278 -4.41 47.26 -12.01
C GLY A 278 -4.53 45.75 -11.75
N TRP A 279 -4.82 45.35 -10.52
CA TRP A 279 -5.12 43.96 -10.15
C TRP A 279 -6.59 43.85 -9.73
N TRP A 280 -7.37 42.97 -10.36
CA TRP A 280 -8.52 42.40 -9.66
C TRP A 280 -7.98 41.35 -8.69
N TRP A 281 -8.10 41.59 -7.39
CA TRP A 281 -7.89 40.51 -6.42
C TRP A 281 -8.87 39.37 -6.75
N PRO A 282 -8.45 38.10 -6.69
CA PRO A 282 -9.39 37.00 -6.79
C PRO A 282 -10.30 37.06 -5.55
N VAL A 283 -11.49 37.62 -5.71
CA VAL A 283 -12.56 37.47 -4.73
C VAL A 283 -13.22 36.14 -5.05
N ALA A 284 -12.94 35.10 -4.27
CA ALA A 284 -13.85 33.97 -4.19
C ALA A 284 -15.18 34.51 -3.66
N VAL A 285 -16.14 34.79 -4.55
CA VAL A 285 -17.48 35.21 -4.16
C VAL A 285 -18.19 33.96 -3.65
N PHE A 286 -18.18 33.77 -2.34
CA PHE A 286 -19.06 32.80 -1.69
C PHE A 286 -20.50 33.32 -1.84
N GLY A 287 -21.32 32.61 -2.63
CA GLY A 287 -22.77 32.78 -2.61
C GLY A 287 -23.33 32.44 -1.22
N PRO A 288 -24.49 32.99 -0.83
CA PRO A 288 -24.91 33.02 0.56
C PRO A 288 -25.23 31.62 1.08
N LEU A 289 -24.35 31.07 1.91
CA LEU A 289 -24.75 30.14 2.96
C LEU A 289 -25.46 30.98 4.03
N GLU A 290 -26.72 30.69 4.32
CA GLU A 290 -27.46 31.35 5.39
C GLU A 290 -26.78 31.08 6.75
N GLY A 291 -25.93 32.00 7.20
CA GLY A 291 -25.22 31.96 8.47
C GLY A 291 -24.14 33.06 8.55
N PRO A 292 -23.79 33.56 9.75
CA PRO A 292 -22.83 34.66 9.88
C PRO A 292 -21.47 34.28 9.28
N VAL A 293 -21.06 35.03 8.26
CA VAL A 293 -19.84 34.84 7.49
C VAL A 293 -18.63 35.22 8.35
N GLY A 294 -17.85 34.24 8.78
CA GLY A 294 -16.52 34.46 9.32
C GLY A 294 -15.53 34.67 8.15
N HIS A 295 -14.85 35.81 8.10
CA HIS A 295 -13.78 36.03 7.15
C HIS A 295 -12.55 35.20 7.54
N LEU A 296 -12.20 34.19 6.75
CA LEU A 296 -10.89 33.55 6.80
C LEU A 296 -9.99 34.23 5.76
N ALA A 297 -9.13 35.13 6.23
CA ALA A 297 -8.03 35.66 5.42
C ALA A 297 -6.89 34.62 5.42
N PHE A 298 -6.47 34.18 4.23
CA PHE A 298 -5.24 33.42 4.07
C PHE A 298 -4.08 34.41 4.00
N ASP A 299 -3.27 34.45 5.06
CA ASP A 299 -2.07 35.28 5.12
C ASP A 299 -0.91 34.53 4.42
N HIS A 300 -0.64 34.87 3.16
CA HIS A 300 0.57 34.41 2.46
C HIS A 300 1.68 35.46 2.59
N ALA A 301 2.13 35.69 3.83
CA ALA A 301 3.36 36.41 4.12
C ALA A 301 4.35 35.46 4.81
N GLY A 302 5.10 34.67 4.02
CA GLY A 302 6.09 33.77 4.62
C GLY A 302 6.79 32.74 3.73
N ALA A 303 6.92 32.95 2.42
CA ALA A 303 7.73 32.08 1.56
C ALA A 303 8.86 32.88 0.91
N GLY A 304 9.98 32.99 1.62
CA GLY A 304 11.26 33.36 1.02
C GLY A 304 11.80 32.21 0.14
N PRO A 305 12.76 32.48 -0.76
CA PRO A 305 13.21 31.50 -1.74
C PRO A 305 14.08 30.43 -1.05
N VAL A 306 13.71 29.16 -1.20
CA VAL A 306 14.63 28.03 -0.95
C VAL A 306 15.17 27.57 -2.29
N ALA A 307 16.50 27.50 -2.36
CA ALA A 307 17.30 27.27 -3.55
C ALA A 307 17.01 25.92 -4.24
N ALA A 308 17.20 25.93 -5.56
CA ALA A 308 17.02 24.84 -6.49
C ALA A 308 17.92 23.62 -6.20
N GLY A 309 17.40 22.43 -6.54
CA GLY A 309 18.21 21.22 -6.69
C GLY A 309 17.40 19.93 -6.80
N GLY A 310 16.79 19.67 -7.97
CA GLY A 310 16.18 18.36 -8.28
C GLY A 310 15.10 18.46 -9.35
N GLN A 311 15.42 18.07 -10.58
CA GLN A 311 14.46 18.01 -11.68
C GLN A 311 13.39 16.95 -11.40
N GLU A 312 12.16 17.39 -11.16
CA GLU A 312 10.97 16.62 -11.53
C GLU A 312 10.17 17.47 -12.52
N SER A 313 10.10 17.00 -13.75
CA SER A 313 9.31 17.62 -14.81
C SER A 313 7.83 17.53 -14.45
N PHE A 314 7.24 18.64 -13.99
CA PHE A 314 5.80 18.78 -14.03
C PHE A 314 5.36 18.77 -15.48
N GLY A 315 4.59 17.74 -15.82
CA GLY A 315 3.97 17.58 -17.12
C GLY A 315 3.25 18.85 -17.53
N ASP A 316 3.55 19.25 -18.74
CA ASP A 316 3.06 20.40 -19.47
C ASP A 316 1.52 20.52 -19.42
N LEU A 317 1.00 21.38 -18.54
CA LEU A 317 -0.40 21.80 -18.53
C LEU A 317 -0.69 22.86 -19.62
N SER A 318 0.19 23.04 -20.61
CA SER A 318 -0.05 23.97 -21.72
C SER A 318 -1.00 23.44 -22.80
N GLN A 319 -1.48 22.19 -22.72
CA GLN A 319 -2.47 21.65 -23.67
C GLN A 319 -3.92 22.02 -23.34
N GLY A 320 -4.10 23.27 -22.93
CA GLY A 320 -5.39 23.95 -22.82
C GLY A 320 -5.25 25.38 -23.30
N ALA A 321 -4.77 25.58 -24.54
CA ALA A 321 -4.65 26.88 -25.17
C ALA A 321 -6.04 27.48 -25.46
N GLY A 322 -6.72 27.95 -24.41
CA GLY A 322 -7.64 29.06 -24.53
C GLY A 322 -6.81 30.33 -24.65
N GLN A 323 -6.79 30.93 -25.84
CA GLN A 323 -6.15 32.23 -26.08
C GLN A 323 -6.52 33.21 -24.97
N CYS A 324 -5.50 33.85 -24.38
CA CYS A 324 -5.72 34.95 -23.47
C CYS A 324 -6.43 36.07 -24.28
N PRO A 325 -7.56 36.64 -23.81
CA PRO A 325 -8.34 37.60 -24.61
C PRO A 325 -7.60 38.90 -24.96
N CYS A 326 -6.40 39.11 -24.41
CA CYS A 326 -5.55 40.27 -24.72
C CYS A 326 -4.77 40.14 -26.04
N GLU A 327 -4.63 38.94 -26.62
CA GLU A 327 -3.90 38.77 -27.90
C GLU A 327 -4.71 39.18 -29.14
N SER A 328 -6.02 39.42 -29.02
CA SER A 328 -6.91 39.74 -30.15
C SER A 328 -7.23 41.23 -30.33
N ALA A 329 -6.80 42.10 -29.41
CA ALA A 329 -6.89 43.55 -29.58
C ALA A 329 -5.55 44.08 -30.12
N GLY A 330 -5.45 44.19 -31.45
CA GLY A 330 -4.23 44.57 -32.14
C GLY A 330 -3.55 45.83 -31.58
N GLY A 331 -2.25 45.73 -31.31
CA GLY A 331 -1.42 46.90 -31.02
C GLY A 331 -0.14 46.63 -30.24
N LYS A 332 0.93 46.28 -30.97
CA LYS A 332 2.36 46.24 -30.58
C LYS A 332 2.83 45.03 -29.76
N THR A 333 3.66 44.24 -30.43
CA THR A 333 4.61 43.27 -29.87
C THR A 333 5.43 43.92 -28.74
N PRO A 334 5.63 43.26 -27.58
CA PRO A 334 6.58 43.73 -26.59
C PRO A 334 7.99 43.77 -27.21
N PRO A 335 8.84 44.77 -26.91
CA PRO A 335 10.22 44.73 -27.34
C PRO A 335 10.91 43.55 -26.66
N GLY A 336 11.51 42.67 -27.46
CA GLY A 336 12.31 41.56 -26.97
C GLY A 336 13.51 42.04 -26.14
N PRO A 337 14.10 41.16 -25.30
CA PRO A 337 15.21 41.54 -24.43
C PRO A 337 16.44 41.86 -25.29
N GLY A 338 16.69 43.16 -25.50
CA GLY A 338 17.92 43.67 -26.10
C GLY A 338 19.07 43.69 -25.08
N PRO A 339 20.33 43.52 -25.52
CA PRO A 339 21.45 43.23 -24.65
C PRO A 339 21.94 44.52 -23.96
N GLY A 340 21.90 44.57 -22.62
CA GLY A 340 22.34 45.77 -21.92
C GLY A 340 22.35 45.67 -20.40
N GLY A 341 23.45 45.14 -19.87
CA GLY A 341 24.14 45.61 -18.66
C GLY A 341 23.33 45.92 -17.40
N ALA A 342 23.49 45.05 -16.39
CA ALA A 342 23.26 45.39 -15.00
C ALA A 342 23.97 46.71 -14.60
N ARG A 343 23.27 47.61 -13.92
CA ARG A 343 23.87 48.64 -13.08
C ARG A 343 23.17 48.68 -11.73
N PHE A 344 23.92 48.30 -10.70
CA PHE A 344 23.65 48.65 -9.31
C PHE A 344 23.86 50.15 -9.10
N ALA A 345 22.94 50.78 -8.37
CA ALA A 345 23.18 51.98 -7.57
C ALA A 345 22.35 51.77 -6.29
N GLY A 346 22.88 51.80 -5.07
CA GLY A 346 24.01 52.57 -4.57
C GLY A 346 23.48 53.80 -3.84
N THR A 347 23.05 53.60 -2.59
CA THR A 347 22.87 54.54 -1.45
C THR A 347 22.61 56.03 -1.72
N GLY A 348 21.55 56.52 -1.06
CA GLY A 348 21.35 57.91 -0.62
C GLY A 348 20.35 57.93 0.52
#